data_AF-A0A242M4U5-F1
#
_entry.id   AF-A0A242M4U5-F1
#
_cell.length_a   1.000
_cell.length_b   1.000
_cell.length_c   1.000
_cell.angle_alpha   90.00
_cell.angle_beta   90.00
_cell.angle_gamma   90.00
#
_symmetry.space_group_name_H-M   'P 1'
#
loop_
_entity.id
_entity.type
_entity.pdbx_description
1 polymer ?
#
loop_
_entity_poly.entity_id
_entity_poly.type
_entity_poly.pdbx_seq_one_letter_code
_entity_poly.pdbx_strand_id
1 'polypeptide(L)' 'MRGRVLFDVSGKYQQFFDEHGVKAILVRPDYYVFGAVKTLSALSGLVANLSTRLSLFNLPSGEKPMTKVIAA' A
#
# COMPACT_ATOMS: atom_id res chain seq x y z
N MET A 1 4.05 -14.21 9.21
CA MET A 1 4.85 -13.22 9.96
C MET A 1 3.98 -12.67 11.10
N ARG A 2 4.37 -12.89 12.36
CA ARG A 2 3.63 -12.33 13.51
C ARG A 2 3.74 -10.80 13.49
N GLY A 3 2.60 -10.13 13.64
CA GLY A 3 2.49 -8.68 13.49
C GLY A 3 3.39 -7.93 14.46
N ARG A 4 4.22 -7.02 13.92
CA ARG A 4 4.93 -6.04 14.73
C ARG A 4 3.93 -4.98 15.17
N VAL A 5 3.81 -4.78 16.49
CA VAL A 5 2.99 -3.70 17.05
C VAL A 5 3.83 -2.43 17.01
N LEU A 6 3.30 -1.37 16.37
CA LEU A 6 3.88 -0.04 16.39
C LEU A 6 3.23 0.75 17.53
N PHE A 7 4.04 1.27 18.45
CA PHE A 7 3.56 2.13 19.52
C PHE A 7 4.01 3.57 19.28
N ASP A 8 3.09 4.52 19.25
CA ASP A 8 3.39 5.94 19.11
C ASP A 8 3.81 6.53 20.46
N VAL A 9 5.10 6.40 20.80
CA VAL A 9 5.67 6.94 22.04
C VAL A 9 5.54 8.47 22.11
N SER A 10 5.57 9.14 20.96
CA SER A 10 5.62 10.60 20.87
C SER A 10 4.25 11.28 20.85
N GLY A 11 3.19 10.53 20.57
CA GLY A 11 1.84 11.06 20.33
C GLY A 11 1.66 11.80 18.99
N LYS A 12 2.70 11.85 18.14
CA LYS A 12 2.65 12.61 16.87
C LYS A 12 1.68 12.02 15.87
N TYR A 13 1.54 10.69 15.82
CA TYR A 13 0.56 10.04 14.96
C TYR A 13 -0.85 10.26 15.49
N GLN A 14 -1.04 10.18 16.81
CA GLN A 14 -2.32 10.51 17.44
C GLN A 14 -2.75 11.94 17.12
N GLN A 15 -1.87 12.92 17.35
CA GLN A 15 -2.13 14.33 17.02
C GLN A 15 -2.46 14.51 15.54
N PHE A 16 -1.66 13.94 14.63
CA PHE A 16 -1.92 14.02 13.19
C PHE A 16 -3.29 13.42 12.82
N PHE A 17 -3.69 12.30 13.45
CA PHE A 17 -4.99 11.67 13.19
C PHE A 17 -6.16 12.53 13.64
N ASP A 18 -6.04 13.15 14.81
CA ASP A 18 -7.07 14.02 15.37
C ASP A 18 -7.21 15.30 14.54
N GLU A 19 -6.09 15.94 14.19
CA GLU A 19 -6.07 17.16 13.36
C GLU A 19 -6.70 16.95 11.98
N HIS A 20 -6.48 15.79 11.35
CA HIS A 20 -6.93 15.52 9.98
C HIS A 20 -8.23 14.68 9.93
N GLY A 21 -8.73 14.23 11.07
CA GLY A 21 -9.89 13.34 11.17
C GLY A 21 -9.69 12.00 10.46
N VAL A 22 -8.47 11.48 10.44
CA VAL A 22 -8.12 10.22 9.76
C VAL A 22 -8.04 9.05 10.75
N LYS A 23 -8.30 7.84 10.27
CA LYS A 23 -8.29 6.61 11.08
C LYS A 23 -7.16 5.66 10.72
N ALA A 24 -6.62 5.79 9.51
CA ALA A 24 -5.48 5.02 9.07
C ALA A 24 -4.71 5.81 8.00
N ILE A 25 -3.40 5.58 7.98
CA ILE A 25 -2.48 6.05 6.95
C ILE A 25 -1.75 4.86 6.33
N LEU A 26 -1.36 5.01 5.07
CA LEU A 26 -0.44 4.09 4.41
C LEU A 26 0.91 4.80 4.26
N VAL A 27 1.93 4.30 4.94
CA VAL A 27 3.28 4.86 4.93
C VAL A 27 4.14 4.05 3.98
N ARG A 28 4.88 4.74 3.10
CA ARG A 28 5.83 4.13 2.18
C ARG A 28 7.11 3.70 2.91
N PRO A 29 7.94 2.81 2.31
CA PRO A 29 9.22 2.41 2.89
C PRO A 29 10.22 3.55 3.11
N ASP A 30 10.06 4.69 2.42
CA ASP A 30 10.83 5.92 2.62
C ASP A 30 10.20 6.89 3.65
N TYR A 31 9.28 6.38 4.48
CA TYR A 31 8.67 7.08 5.62
C TYR A 31 7.72 8.25 5.28
N TYR A 32 7.34 8.42 4.01
CA TYR A 32 6.30 9.37 3.60
C TYR A 32 4.90 8.75 3.61
N VAL A 33 3.90 9.56 3.97
CA VAL A 33 2.49 9.16 3.88
C VAL A 33 2.07 9.12 2.40
N PHE A 34 1.70 7.94 1.92
CA PHE A 34 1.10 7.78 0.60
C PHE A 34 -0.33 8.31 0.56
N GLY A 35 -1.11 8.03 1.60
CA GLY A 35 -2.46 8.54 1.74
C GLY A 35 -3.08 8.17 3.08
N ALA A 36 -4.26 8.74 3.33
CA ALA A 36 -4.99 8.59 4.59
C ALA A 36 -6.49 8.38 4.32
N VAL A 37 -7.18 7.71 5.23
CA VAL A 37 -8.62 7.46 5.15
C VAL A 37 -9.33 7.90 6.42
N LYS A 38 -10.53 8.47 6.27
CA LYS A 38 -11.39 8.89 7.40
C LYS A 38 -12.20 7.73 7.98
N THR A 39 -12.35 6.63 7.24
CA THR A 39 -13.04 5.42 7.68
C THR A 39 -12.19 4.18 7.42
N LEU A 40 -12.29 3.19 8.30
CA LEU A 40 -11.54 1.93 8.12
C LEU A 40 -12.02 1.13 6.90
N SER A 41 -13.30 1.27 6.53
CA SER A 41 -13.86 0.62 5.33
C SER A 41 -13.18 1.09 4.03
N ALA A 42 -12.62 2.30 3.99
CA ALA A 42 -11.93 2.84 2.82
C ALA A 42 -10.46 2.37 2.71
N LEU A 43 -9.92 1.69 3.73
CA LEU A 43 -8.51 1.30 3.77
C LEU A 43 -8.12 0.34 2.63
N SER A 44 -8.99 -0.61 2.29
CA SER A 44 -8.76 -1.55 1.18
C SER A 44 -8.60 -0.82 -0.16
N GLY A 45 -9.40 0.23 -0.39
CA GLY A 45 -9.30 1.09 -1.57
C GLY A 45 -7.97 1.87 -1.62
N LEU A 46 -7.49 2.36 -0.48
CA LEU A 46 -6.20 3.04 -0.40
C LEU A 46 -5.03 2.10 -0.74
N VAL A 47 -5.07 0.86 -0.25
CA VAL A 47 -4.07 -0.17 -0.57
C VAL A 47 -4.11 -0.52 -2.06
N ALA A 48 -5.31 -0.71 -2.63
CA ALA A 48 -5.46 -0.96 -4.06
C ALA A 48 -4.87 0.17 -4.91
N ASN A 49 -5.08 1.43 -4.50
CA ASN A 49 -4.51 2.59 -5.19
C ASN A 49 -2.97 2.57 -5.21
N LEU A 50 -2.35 2.24 -4.08
CA LEU A 50 -0.88 2.08 -4.00
C LEU A 50 -0.41 0.98 -4.95
N SER A 51 -1.02 -0.20 -4.87
CA SER A 51 -0.63 -1.35 -5.68
C SER A 51 -0.77 -1.08 -7.19
N THR A 52 -1.81 -0.36 -7.61
CA THR A 52 -1.97 0.09 -9.01
C THR A 52 -0.86 1.05 -9.43
N ARG A 53 -0.53 2.06 -8.60
CA ARG A 53 0.52 3.04 -8.93
C ARG A 53 1.93 2.46 -8.94
N LEU A 54 2.17 1.42 -8.14
CA LEU A 54 3.44 0.69 -8.15
C LEU A 54 3.51 -0.40 -9.23
N SER A 55 2.47 -0.54 -10.07
CA SER A 55 2.35 -1.61 -11.06
C SER A 55 2.53 -3.01 -10.48
N LEU A 56 2.26 -3.20 -9.18
CA LEU A 56 2.44 -4.49 -8.49
C LEU A 56 1.47 -5.58 -8.98
N PHE A 57 0.44 -5.19 -9.74
CA PHE A 57 -0.51 -6.11 -10.34
C PHE A 57 -0.11 -6.61 -11.74
N ASN A 58 1.02 -6.16 -12.30
CA ASN A 58 1.44 -6.49 -13.66
C ASN A 58 2.85 -7.10 -13.77
N LEU A 59 3.42 -7.61 -12.67
CA LEU A 59 4.61 -8.46 -12.79
C LEU A 59 4.15 -9.82 -13.33
N PRO A 60 4.46 -10.19 -14.60
CA PRO A 60 4.29 -11.56 -15.01
C PRO A 60 5.10 -12.42 -14.03
N SER A 61 4.44 -13.41 -13.45
CA SER A 61 5.04 -14.40 -12.56
C SER A 61 6.06 -15.24 -13.35
N GLY A 62 7.20 -14.68 -13.71
CA GLY A 62 8.38 -15.40 -14.23
C GLY A 62 8.20 -16.30 -15.46
N GLU A 63 7.03 -16.41 -16.08
CA GLU A 63 6.86 -17.22 -17.29
C GLU A 63 7.15 -16.36 -18.52
N LYS A 64 8.31 -16.63 -19.13
CA LYS A 64 8.60 -16.15 -20.49
C LYS A 64 7.49 -16.68 -21.42
N PRO A 65 6.89 -15.84 -22.29
CA PRO A 65 6.03 -16.35 -23.34
C PRO A 65 6.89 -17.24 -24.24
N MET A 66 6.54 -18.52 -24.33
CA MET A 66 7.11 -19.43 -25.32
C MET A 66 6.68 -18.93 -26.70
N THR A 67 7.58 -18.25 -27.43
CA THR A 67 7.34 -17.93 -28.83
C THR A 67 7.14 -19.25 -29.58
N LYS A 68 5.90 -19.54 -29.99
CA LYS A 68 5.66 -20.54 -31.02
C LYS A 68 6.28 -20.00 -32.31
N VAL A 69 7.47 -20.50 -32.65
CA VAL A 69 7.99 -20.41 -34.01
C VAL A 69 7.07 -21.30 -34.86
N ILE A 70 6.12 -20.67 -35.53
CA ILE A 70 5.41 -21.29 -36.65
C ILE A 70 6.30 -21.10 -37.87
N ALA A 71 7.04 -22.15 -38.21
CA ALA A 71 7.66 -22.29 -39.51
C ALA A 71 6.61 -22.85 -40.48
N ALA A 72 6.35 -22.12 -41.55
CA ALA A 72 5.81 -22.62 -42.81
C ALA A 72 6.43 -21.79 -43.94
#